data_AF-A0A0D7B6B7-F1
#
_entry.id   AF-A0A0D7B6B7-F1
#
_cell.length_a   1.000
_cell.length_b   1.000
_cell.length_c   1.000
_cell.angle_alpha   90.00
_cell.angle_beta   90.00
_cell.angle_gamma   90.00
#
_symmetry.space_group_name_H-M   'P 1'
#
loop_
_entity.id
_entity.type
_entity.pdbx_description
1 polymer ?
#
loop_
_entity_poly.entity_id
_entity_poly.type
_entity_poly.pdbx_seq_one_letter_code
_entity_poly.pdbx_strand_id
1 'polypeptide(L)'
;MAPAFSYALLRLDGTWLPLPWKLSEADATSRMNLWNGLVDEYLDRTFHQEGARFLFEKEAKIGLHGGPLFRHCESPGCGNVKDRDVDSLQKCSSCKLIIYCSQECQKRGWKSHKAECKSRTHRPQRLKSQELLEDVMKMRNPSSGMKFTEEDRKGI
;
A
#
# COMPACT_ATOMS: atom_id res chain seq x y z
N MET A 1 -8.77 0.52 -10.95
CA MET A 1 -7.50 1.17 -10.56
C MET A 1 -7.71 2.68 -10.56
N ALA A 2 -7.11 3.44 -9.65
CA ALA A 2 -7.29 4.89 -9.59
C ALA A 2 -6.75 5.59 -10.87
N PRO A 3 -7.39 6.64 -11.39
CA PRO A 3 -6.96 7.28 -12.65
C PRO A 3 -5.53 7.83 -12.60
N ALA A 4 -5.17 8.59 -11.56
CA ALA A 4 -3.83 9.15 -11.40
C ALA A 4 -2.74 8.07 -11.24
N PHE A 5 -3.08 6.96 -10.56
CA PHE A 5 -2.19 5.81 -10.45
C PHE A 5 -1.96 5.15 -11.81
N SER A 6 -3.02 4.99 -12.60
CA SER A 6 -2.96 4.40 -13.94
C SER A 6 -2.15 5.27 -14.90
N TYR A 7 -2.32 6.60 -14.80
CA TYR A 7 -1.51 7.57 -15.55
C TYR A 7 -0.02 7.40 -15.24
N ALA A 8 0.37 7.39 -13.97
CA ALA A 8 1.76 7.22 -13.56
C ALA A 8 2.34 5.87 -14.03
N LEU A 9 1.56 4.78 -13.90
CA LEU A 9 1.98 3.45 -14.35
C LEU A 9 2.27 3.40 -15.85
N LEU A 10 1.40 3.99 -16.68
CA LEU A 10 1.57 4.04 -18.13
C LEU A 10 2.78 4.90 -18.53
N ARG A 11 3.02 6.02 -17.83
CA ARG A 11 4.15 6.91 -18.11
C ARG A 11 5.50 6.31 -17.75
N LEU A 12 5.55 5.39 -16.79
CA LEU A 12 6.75 4.65 -16.43
C LEU A 12 7.04 3.46 -17.36
N ASP A 13 6.12 3.13 -18.28
CA ASP A 13 6.22 2.03 -19.24
C ASP A 13 6.64 0.68 -18.60
N GLY A 14 6.20 0.45 -17.35
CA GLY A 14 6.54 -0.76 -16.62
C GLY A 14 8.01 -0.92 -16.21
N THR A 15 8.84 0.13 -16.33
CA THR A 15 10.26 0.12 -15.91
C THR A 15 10.43 -0.43 -14.50
N TRP A 16 9.52 -0.07 -13.61
CA TRP A 16 9.36 -0.69 -12.30
C TRP A 16 7.93 -0.50 -11.81
N LEU A 17 7.57 -1.29 -10.81
CA LEU A 17 6.22 -1.33 -10.28
C LEU A 17 6.19 -0.70 -8.89
N PRO A 18 5.16 0.11 -8.59
CA PRO A 18 4.98 0.73 -7.28
C PRO A 18 4.46 -0.32 -6.28
N LEU A 19 5.25 -1.35 -5.98
CA LEU A 19 4.96 -2.31 -4.92
C LEU A 19 5.92 -2.07 -3.75
N PRO A 20 5.53 -2.38 -2.50
CA PRO A 20 6.42 -2.23 -1.35
C PRO A 20 7.78 -2.88 -1.61
N TRP A 21 8.85 -2.11 -1.42
CA TRP A 21 10.19 -2.48 -1.85
C TRP A 21 11.19 -2.52 -0.69
N LYS A 22 12.35 -3.12 -0.94
CA LYS A 22 13.53 -3.06 -0.08
C LYS A 22 14.66 -2.39 -0.86
N LEU A 23 14.68 -1.07 -0.86
CA LEU A 23 15.66 -0.24 -1.56
C LEU A 23 16.49 0.57 -0.57
N SER A 24 17.61 1.11 -1.04
CA SER A 24 18.32 2.17 -0.32
C SER A 24 17.41 3.39 -0.15
N GLU A 25 17.68 4.23 0.85
CA GLU A 25 16.89 5.45 1.06
C GLU A 25 16.96 6.40 -0.14
N ALA A 26 18.13 6.49 -0.79
CA ALA A 26 18.33 7.32 -1.98
C ALA A 26 17.50 6.82 -3.18
N ASP A 27 17.49 5.51 -3.44
CA ASP A 27 16.71 4.91 -4.52
C ASP A 27 15.21 5.00 -4.25
N ALA A 28 14.80 4.73 -3.01
CA ALA A 28 13.43 4.85 -2.56
C ALA A 28 12.90 6.28 -2.73
N THR A 29 13.70 7.27 -2.35
CA THR A 29 13.38 8.70 -2.50
C THR A 29 13.25 9.07 -3.98
N SER A 30 14.20 8.64 -4.81
CA SER A 30 14.19 8.92 -6.25
C SER A 30 12.94 8.33 -6.93
N ARG A 31 12.59 7.07 -6.62
CA ARG A 31 11.38 6.43 -7.15
C ARG A 31 10.10 7.08 -6.64
N MET A 32 10.03 7.39 -5.34
CA MET A 32 8.89 8.07 -4.73
C MET A 32 8.65 9.43 -5.41
N ASN A 33 9.70 10.24 -5.58
CA ASN A 33 9.59 11.56 -6.18
C ASN A 33 9.15 11.48 -7.65
N LEU A 34 9.72 10.56 -8.42
CA LEU A 34 9.31 10.35 -9.80
C LEU A 34 7.84 9.94 -9.90
N TRP A 35 7.40 8.96 -9.10
CA TRP A 35 6.01 8.51 -9.09
C TRP A 35 5.05 9.62 -8.67
N ASN A 36 5.32 10.26 -7.54
CA ASN A 36 4.44 11.30 -7.01
C ASN A 36 4.40 12.52 -7.94
N GLY A 37 5.49 12.85 -8.62
CA GLY A 37 5.53 13.89 -9.66
C GLY A 37 4.60 13.58 -10.84
N LEU A 38 4.55 12.33 -11.31
CA LEU A 38 3.61 11.91 -12.37
C LEU A 38 2.16 11.96 -11.89
N VAL A 39 1.91 11.60 -10.63
CA VAL A 39 0.58 11.74 -10.02
C VAL A 39 0.18 13.22 -9.95
N ASP A 40 1.08 14.10 -9.50
CA ASP A 40 0.83 15.54 -9.45
C ASP A 40 0.57 16.12 -10.83
N GLU A 41 1.34 15.73 -11.85
CA GLU A 41 1.10 16.14 -13.24
C GLU A 41 -0.31 15.79 -13.72
N TYR A 42 -0.81 14.59 -13.40
CA TYR A 42 -2.18 14.20 -13.73
C TYR A 42 -3.22 15.05 -13.01
N LEU A 43 -3.01 15.29 -11.71
CA LEU A 43 -3.96 16.02 -10.88
C LEU A 43 -4.03 17.50 -11.28
N ASP A 44 -2.90 18.14 -11.56
CA ASP A 44 -2.84 19.54 -11.99
C ASP A 44 -3.58 19.78 -13.31
N ARG A 45 -3.59 18.78 -14.20
CA ARG A 45 -4.32 18.84 -15.48
C ARG A 45 -5.82 18.59 -15.35
N THR A 46 -6.25 17.88 -14.31
CA THR A 46 -7.61 17.36 -14.20
C THR A 46 -8.44 18.07 -13.13
N PHE A 47 -7.82 18.56 -12.06
CA PHE A 47 -8.51 19.07 -10.88
C PHE A 47 -7.92 20.41 -10.42
N HIS A 48 -8.70 21.47 -10.56
CA HIS A 48 -8.33 22.82 -10.07
C HIS A 48 -8.93 23.16 -8.70
N GLN A 49 -9.81 22.31 -8.13
CA GLN A 49 -10.45 22.57 -6.84
C GLN A 49 -9.74 21.83 -5.70
N GLU A 50 -9.26 22.58 -4.69
CA GLU A 50 -8.38 22.12 -3.61
C GLU A 50 -8.98 21.07 -2.66
N GLY A 51 -10.29 20.86 -2.63
CA GLY A 51 -10.92 19.82 -1.78
C GLY A 51 -10.88 18.41 -2.37
N ALA A 52 -10.98 18.30 -3.70
CA ALA A 52 -11.02 17.00 -4.38
C ALA A 52 -9.61 16.38 -4.52
N ARG A 53 -8.58 17.23 -4.65
CA ARG A 53 -7.19 16.81 -4.89
C ARG A 53 -6.71 15.77 -3.88
N PHE A 54 -6.87 16.04 -2.59
CA PHE A 54 -6.39 15.16 -1.52
C PHE A 54 -6.95 13.72 -1.63
N LEU A 55 -8.21 13.55 -2.04
CA LEU A 55 -8.81 12.21 -2.19
C LEU A 55 -8.07 11.39 -3.25
N PHE A 56 -7.73 12.02 -4.38
CA PHE A 56 -6.97 11.36 -5.44
C PHE A 56 -5.50 11.16 -5.08
N GLU A 57 -4.89 12.11 -4.37
CA GLU A 57 -3.54 11.95 -3.83
C GLU A 57 -3.45 10.75 -2.88
N LYS A 58 -4.43 10.60 -1.99
CA LYS A 58 -4.53 9.48 -1.05
C LYS A 58 -4.58 8.14 -1.75
N GLU A 59 -5.22 8.06 -2.92
CA GLU A 59 -5.39 6.81 -3.68
C GLU A 59 -4.23 6.48 -4.62
N ALA A 60 -3.33 7.44 -4.90
CA ALA A 60 -2.31 7.30 -5.93
C ALA A 60 -0.87 7.54 -5.45
N LYS A 61 -0.63 8.42 -4.47
CA LYS A 61 0.73 8.74 -4.02
C LYS A 61 1.32 7.65 -3.14
N ILE A 62 2.61 7.40 -3.33
CA ILE A 62 3.39 6.41 -2.58
C ILE A 62 4.41 7.10 -1.67
N GLY A 63 4.75 6.43 -0.57
CA GLY A 63 5.81 6.86 0.34
C GLY A 63 7.14 6.16 0.08
N LEU A 64 8.16 6.50 0.88
CA LEU A 64 9.52 5.92 0.78
C LEU A 64 9.57 4.39 0.83
N HIS A 65 8.57 3.75 1.43
CA HIS A 65 8.49 2.30 1.54
C HIS A 65 7.78 1.63 0.34
N GLY A 66 7.41 2.41 -0.67
CA GLY A 66 6.67 1.95 -1.85
C GLY A 66 5.19 1.61 -1.57
N GLY A 67 4.72 1.78 -0.33
CA GLY A 67 3.29 1.73 0.03
C GLY A 67 2.65 3.12 -0.03
N PRO A 68 1.43 3.31 0.51
CA PRO A 68 0.73 4.59 0.52
C PRO A 68 1.55 5.71 1.17
N LEU A 69 1.57 6.89 0.55
CA LEU A 69 2.13 8.09 1.18
C LEU A 69 1.33 8.45 2.43
N PHE A 70 0.01 8.46 2.28
CA PHE A 70 -0.96 8.81 3.32
C PHE A 70 -1.41 7.55 4.06
N ARG A 71 -0.65 7.18 5.09
CA ARG A 71 -0.99 6.06 5.97
C ARG A 71 -2.19 6.41 6.85
N HIS A 72 -3.04 5.42 7.11
CA HIS A 72 -4.28 5.62 7.87
C HIS A 72 -4.45 4.59 8.98
N CYS A 73 -5.34 4.87 9.93
CA CYS A 73 -5.71 3.94 10.99
C CYS A 73 -6.38 2.68 10.40
N GLU A 74 -5.88 1.51 10.79
CA GLU A 74 -6.39 0.20 10.31
C GLU A 74 -7.48 -0.39 11.21
N SER A 75 -7.99 0.40 12.16
CA SER A 75 -9.15 -0.01 12.93
C SER A 75 -10.41 -0.03 12.05
N PRO A 76 -11.22 -1.10 12.11
CA PRO A 76 -12.49 -1.15 11.38
C PRO A 76 -13.36 0.07 11.68
N GLY A 77 -13.74 0.80 10.62
CA GLY A 77 -14.61 1.98 10.69
C GLY A 77 -13.92 3.29 11.10
N CYS A 78 -12.59 3.36 11.14
CA CYS A 78 -11.86 4.61 11.42
C CYS A 78 -11.29 5.26 10.16
N GLY A 79 -10.16 4.78 9.65
CA GLY A 79 -9.55 5.34 8.44
C GLY A 79 -8.92 6.73 8.58
N ASN A 80 -8.77 7.26 9.81
CA ASN A 80 -8.09 8.53 10.08
C ASN A 80 -6.67 8.52 9.50
N VAL A 81 -6.33 9.56 8.76
CA VAL A 81 -5.05 9.73 8.07
C VAL A 81 -4.11 10.58 8.91
N LYS A 82 -2.84 10.17 8.99
CA LYS A 82 -1.79 10.97 9.66
C LYS A 82 -1.63 12.33 8.96
N ASP A 83 -1.41 13.38 9.72
CA ASP A 83 -1.18 14.77 9.27
C ASP A 83 -2.40 15.42 8.59
N ARG A 84 -3.57 14.76 8.63
CA ARG A 84 -4.86 15.32 8.21
C ARG A 84 -5.90 15.24 9.31
N ASP A 85 -6.17 14.02 9.78
CA ASP A 85 -7.21 13.76 10.78
C ASP A 85 -6.60 13.59 12.18
N VAL A 86 -5.34 13.15 12.26
CA VAL A 86 -4.58 12.94 13.52
C VAL A 86 -3.10 13.25 13.33
N ASP A 87 -2.43 13.75 14.37
CA ASP A 87 -1.00 14.11 14.30
C ASP A 87 -0.08 12.89 14.13
N SER A 88 -0.48 11.76 14.70
CA SER A 88 0.34 10.55 14.72
C SER A 88 -0.47 9.27 14.67
N LEU A 89 0.19 8.22 14.18
CA LEU A 89 -0.30 6.85 14.21
C LEU A 89 0.67 5.99 15.02
N GLN A 90 0.12 5.19 15.91
CA GLN A 90 0.82 4.28 16.80
C GLN A 90 0.89 2.89 16.14
N LYS A 91 2.10 2.32 16.08
CA LYS A 91 2.30 0.95 15.61
C LYS A 91 1.89 -0.02 16.71
N CYS A 92 1.28 -1.14 16.32
CA CYS A 92 1.12 -2.28 17.21
C CYS A 92 2.47 -2.69 17.79
N SER A 93 2.60 -2.73 19.12
CA SER A 93 3.86 -2.99 19.81
C SER A 93 4.44 -4.37 19.50
N SER A 94 3.59 -5.35 19.20
CA SER A 94 4.00 -6.71 18.85
C SER A 94 4.49 -6.83 17.41
N CYS A 95 3.64 -6.51 16.43
CA CYS A 95 3.98 -6.71 15.01
C CYS A 95 4.81 -5.57 14.41
N LYS A 96 4.73 -4.36 14.97
CA LYS A 96 5.34 -3.10 14.47
C LYS A 96 4.92 -2.71 13.04
N LEU A 97 3.91 -3.36 12.48
CA LEU A 97 3.48 -3.20 11.09
C LEU A 97 2.14 -2.47 10.99
N ILE A 98 1.11 -3.00 11.67
CA ILE A 98 -0.24 -2.42 11.68
C ILE A 98 -0.29 -1.19 12.58
N ILE A 99 -1.00 -0.16 12.13
CA ILE A 99 -1.03 1.15 12.78
C ILE A 99 -2.45 1.60 13.15
N TYR A 100 -2.54 2.33 14.26
CA TYR A 100 -3.79 2.83 14.83
C TYR A 100 -3.62 4.27 15.31
N CYS A 101 -4.66 5.10 15.24
CA CYS A 101 -4.58 6.47 15.76
C CYS A 101 -4.72 6.56 17.29
N SER A 102 -5.24 5.51 17.94
CA SER A 102 -5.43 5.48 19.40
C SER A 102 -5.46 4.06 19.96
N GLN A 103 -5.36 3.94 21.28
CA GLN A 103 -5.48 2.64 21.97
C GLN A 103 -6.89 2.03 21.79
N GLU A 104 -7.93 2.85 21.73
CA GLU A 104 -9.31 2.42 21.48
C GLU A 104 -9.43 1.81 20.08
N CYS A 105 -8.82 2.45 19.08
CA CYS A 105 -8.74 1.92 17.72
C CYS A 105 -7.98 0.59 17.66
N GLN A 106 -6.87 0.46 18.41
CA GLN A 106 -6.14 -0.79 18.53
C GLN A 106 -6.99 -1.90 19.16
N LYS A 107 -7.68 -1.62 20.28
CA LYS A 107 -8.57 -2.58 20.95
C LYS A 107 -9.70 -3.04 20.03
N ARG A 108 -10.30 -2.12 19.27
CA ARG A 108 -11.36 -2.41 18.29
C ARG A 108 -10.84 -3.27 17.14
N GLY A 109 -9.67 -2.95 16.60
CA GLY A 109 -9.03 -3.69 15.51
C GLY A 109 -8.44 -5.04 15.94
N TRP A 110 -8.27 -5.28 17.25
CA TRP A 110 -7.62 -6.49 17.75
C TRP A 110 -8.29 -7.78 17.28
N LYS A 111 -9.63 -7.81 17.19
CA LYS A 111 -10.36 -9.02 16.78
C LYS A 111 -9.96 -9.51 15.39
N SER A 112 -9.83 -8.61 14.40
CA SER A 112 -9.37 -8.95 13.05
C SER A 112 -7.85 -9.11 12.97
N HIS A 113 -7.11 -8.27 13.69
CA HIS A 113 -5.66 -8.22 13.65
C HIS A 113 -4.96 -9.41 14.34
N LYS A 114 -5.55 -10.00 15.39
CA LYS A 114 -4.89 -10.92 16.33
C LYS A 114 -4.25 -12.14 15.67
N ALA A 115 -4.95 -12.80 14.77
CA ALA A 115 -4.45 -14.01 14.12
C ALA A 115 -3.19 -13.72 13.32
N GLU A 116 -3.28 -12.76 12.40
CA GLU A 116 -2.17 -12.30 11.56
C GLU A 116 -1.02 -11.68 12.37
N CYS A 117 -1.32 -11.06 13.53
CA CYS A 117 -0.32 -10.48 14.41
C CYS A 117 0.59 -11.57 14.98
N LYS A 118 0.00 -12.68 15.40
CA LYS A 118 0.71 -13.82 15.98
C LYS A 118 1.51 -14.58 14.93
N SER A 119 0.95 -14.78 13.74
CA SER A 119 1.60 -15.51 12.64
C SER A 119 2.63 -14.66 11.87
N ARG A 120 2.72 -13.35 12.14
CA ARG A 120 3.59 -12.41 11.40
C ARG A 120 3.30 -12.39 9.89
N THR A 121 2.06 -12.69 9.49
CA THR A 121 1.64 -12.75 8.08
C THR A 121 1.05 -11.44 7.57
N HIS A 122 1.04 -10.39 8.40
CA HIS A 122 0.57 -9.07 8.01
C HIS A 122 1.30 -8.56 6.77
N ARG A 123 0.53 -7.93 5.89
CA ARG A 123 1.08 -7.13 4.79
C ARG A 123 1.08 -5.66 5.23
N PRO A 124 2.10 -4.86 4.84
CA PRO A 124 2.04 -3.42 5.01
C PRO A 124 0.82 -2.87 4.25
N GLN A 125 0.33 -1.70 4.67
CA GLN A 125 -0.71 -0.99 3.92
C GLN A 125 -0.34 -0.83 2.45
N ARG A 126 -1.35 -0.96 1.59
CA ARG A 126 -1.25 -0.81 0.14
C ARG A 126 -2.38 0.07 -0.36
N LEU A 127 -2.14 0.75 -1.47
CA LEU A 127 -3.18 1.41 -2.23
C LEU A 127 -4.05 0.33 -2.89
N LYS A 128 -5.34 0.60 -3.10
CA LYS A 128 -6.21 -0.37 -3.80
C LYS A 128 -5.70 -0.70 -5.20
N SER A 129 -5.11 0.29 -5.87
CA SER A 129 -4.44 0.12 -7.15
C SER A 129 -3.24 -0.82 -7.09
N GLN A 130 -2.48 -0.84 -5.99
CA GLN A 130 -1.36 -1.76 -5.80
C GLN A 130 -1.83 -3.20 -5.60
N GLU A 131 -2.91 -3.40 -4.84
CA GLU A 131 -3.52 -4.73 -4.68
C GLU A 131 -3.98 -5.30 -6.03
N LEU A 132 -4.73 -4.49 -6.80
CA LEU A 132 -5.22 -4.88 -8.13
C LEU A 132 -4.06 -5.21 -9.08
N LEU A 133 -3.00 -4.41 -9.05
CA LEU A 133 -1.82 -4.63 -9.88
C LEU A 133 -1.14 -5.96 -9.55
N GLU A 134 -0.96 -6.27 -8.26
CA GLU A 134 -0.37 -7.52 -7.82
C GLU A 134 -1.23 -8.73 -8.22
N ASP A 135 -2.55 -8.64 -8.10
CA ASP A 135 -3.47 -9.71 -8.48
C ASP A 135 -3.41 -9.97 -9.99
N VAL A 136 -3.39 -8.92 -10.81
CA VAL A 136 -3.20 -9.03 -12.28
C VAL A 136 -1.89 -9.71 -12.63
N MET A 137 -0.80 -9.39 -11.92
CA MET A 137 0.50 -10.01 -12.14
C MET A 137 0.51 -11.50 -11.78
N LYS A 138 -0.15 -11.89 -10.70
CA LYS A 138 -0.31 -13.30 -10.31
C LYS A 138 -1.13 -14.08 -11.32
N MET A 139 -2.22 -13.49 -11.84
CA MET A 139 -3.03 -14.13 -12.89
C MET A 139 -2.24 -14.34 -14.18
N ARG A 140 -1.39 -13.38 -14.55
CA ARG A 140 -0.54 -13.47 -15.75
C ARG A 140 0.63 -14.46 -15.61
N ASN A 141 1.05 -14.78 -14.38
CA ASN A 141 2.14 -15.73 -14.11
C ASN A 141 1.78 -16.72 -12.97
N PRO A 142 0.94 -17.73 -13.24
CA PRO A 142 0.41 -18.64 -12.22
C PRO A 142 1.47 -19.54 -11.55
N SER A 143 2.64 -19.70 -12.16
CA SER A 143 3.72 -20.59 -11.70
C SER A 143 4.44 -20.12 -10.42
N SER A 144 4.22 -18.89 -9.96
CA SER A 144 4.98 -18.31 -8.84
C SER A 144 4.40 -18.59 -7.44
N GLY A 145 3.33 -19.38 -7.33
CA GLY A 145 2.58 -19.61 -6.08
C GLY A 145 2.46 -21.06 -5.59
N MET A 146 2.90 -22.05 -6.37
CA MET A 146 2.72 -23.47 -6.02
C MET A 146 4.03 -24.02 -5.42
N LYS A 147 4.11 -24.10 -4.09
CA LYS A 147 5.11 -24.94 -3.42
C LYS A 147 4.59 -26.37 -3.45
N PHE A 148 5.09 -27.20 -4.38
CA PHE A 148 4.90 -28.65 -4.29
C PHE A 148 5.61 -29.16 -3.04
N THR A 149 4.90 -29.90 -2.18
CA THR A 149 5.50 -30.62 -1.07
C THR A 149 6.03 -31.96 -1.58
N GLU A 150 7.04 -32.54 -0.91
CA GLU A 150 7.63 -33.84 -1.31
C GLU A 150 6.63 -35.01 -1.29
N GLU A 151 5.44 -34.82 -0.72
CA GLU A 151 4.35 -35.82 -0.69
C GLU A 151 3.64 -35.98 -2.04
N ASP A 152 3.69 -34.98 -2.93
CA ASP A 152 3.05 -35.02 -4.26
C ASP A 152 3.83 -35.89 -5.27
N ARG A 153 5.01 -36.40 -4.91
CA ARG A 153 5.91 -37.14 -5.82
C ARG A 153 5.78 -38.67 -5.76
N LYS A 154 4.93 -39.22 -4.90
CA LYS A 154 4.77 -40.69 -4.69
C LYS A 154 3.46 -41.26 -5.26
N GLY A 155 2.96 -40.70 -6.36
CA GLY A 155 1.74 -41.16 -7.01
C GLY A 155 1.87 -41.31 -8.52
N ILE A 156 2.84 -42.09 -9.00
CA ILE A 156 2.82 -42.74 -10.33
C ILE A 156 3.39 -44.15 -10.17
#